data_AF-A7TDE0-F1
#
_entry.id   AF-A7TDE0-F1
#
_cell.length_a   1.000
_cell.length_b   1.000
_cell.length_c   1.000
_cell.angle_alpha   90.00
_cell.angle_beta   90.00
_cell.angle_gamma   90.00
#
_symmetry.space_group_name_H-M   'P 1'
#
loop_
_entity.id
_entity.type
_entity.pdbx_description
1 polymer ?
#
loop_
_entity_poly.entity_id
_entity_poly.type
_entity_poly.pdbx_seq_one_letter_code
_entity_poly.pdbx_strand_id
1 'polypeptide(L)'
;LIVLRWYRAPELLYGARKYDEGVDLWAVGCIFGELLNNSPLFPGENDIEQLCCVLKTLGTPNEEIWPGMTDLPDYNKITFPDMPAIPLEKIVPDASPEVRK
;
A
#
# COMPACT_ATOMS: atom_id res chain seq x y z
N LEU A 1 11.98 11.69 8.74
CA LEU A 1 11.79 10.32 8.21
C LEU A 1 10.34 9.85 8.25
N ILE A 2 9.48 10.37 9.14
CA ILE A 2 8.04 10.01 9.22
C ILE A 2 7.32 10.15 7.87
N VAL A 3 7.46 11.30 7.19
CA VAL A 3 6.80 11.55 5.89
C VAL A 3 7.28 10.61 4.79
N LEU A 4 8.57 10.24 4.76
CA LEU A 4 9.10 9.31 3.75
C LEU A 4 8.56 7.87 3.91
N ARG A 5 7.97 7.53 5.06
CA ARG A 5 7.38 6.20 5.31
C ARG A 5 6.06 6.02 4.57
N TRP A 6 5.28 7.09 4.39
CA TRP A 6 3.95 7.04 3.80
C TRP A 6 3.94 6.52 2.35
N TYR A 7 5.10 6.60 1.68
CA TYR A 7 5.29 6.18 0.29
C TYR A 7 6.04 4.84 0.18
N ARG A 8 6.28 4.13 1.30
CA ARG A 8 7.02 2.87 1.31
C ARG A 8 6.13 1.71 0.86
N ALA A 9 6.65 0.94 -0.09
CA ALA A 9 5.98 -0.23 -0.66
C ALA A 9 5.84 -1.39 0.34
N PRO A 10 4.76 -2.20 0.26
CA PRO A 10 4.46 -3.25 1.24
C PRO A 10 5.54 -4.34 1.30
N GLU A 11 6.19 -4.69 0.20
CA GLU A 11 7.31 -5.62 0.14
C GLU A 11 8.47 -5.20 1.05
N LEU A 12 8.73 -3.89 1.14
CA LEU A 12 9.78 -3.36 2.00
C LEU A 12 9.39 -3.39 3.47
N LEU A 13 8.09 -3.22 3.75
CA LEU A 13 7.53 -3.35 5.09
C LEU A 13 7.56 -4.80 5.59
N TYR A 14 7.48 -5.77 4.67
CA TYR A 14 7.71 -7.19 4.93
C TYR A 14 9.19 -7.63 4.84
N GLY A 15 10.12 -6.68 4.74
CA GLY A 15 11.54 -6.94 4.85
C GLY A 15 12.21 -7.46 3.58
N ALA A 16 11.61 -7.26 2.40
CA ALA A 16 12.24 -7.57 1.13
C ALA A 16 13.63 -6.90 1.04
N ARG A 17 14.63 -7.68 0.61
CA ARG A 17 16.01 -7.19 0.41
C ARG A 17 16.31 -6.83 -1.04
N LYS A 18 15.46 -7.29 -1.96
CA LYS A 18 15.54 -6.97 -3.38
C LYS A 18 14.53 -5.87 -3.65
N TYR A 19 15.00 -4.82 -4.30
CA TYR A 19 14.22 -3.67 -4.74
C TYR A 19 14.19 -3.72 -6.26
N ASP A 20 13.02 -3.50 -6.84
CA ASP A 20 12.83 -3.37 -8.28
C ASP A 20 12.10 -2.05 -8.57
N GLU A 21 11.79 -1.81 -9.85
CA GLU A 21 11.02 -0.65 -10.30
C GLU A 21 9.61 -0.55 -9.67
N GLY A 22 9.07 -1.63 -9.10
CA GLY A 22 7.78 -1.67 -8.44
C GLY A 22 7.72 -0.78 -7.20
N VAL A 23 8.83 -0.68 -6.46
CA VAL A 23 8.96 0.20 -5.29
C VAL A 23 8.76 1.67 -5.69
N ASP A 24 9.33 2.08 -6.82
CA ASP A 24 9.21 3.45 -7.32
C ASP A 24 7.79 3.72 -7.84
N LEU A 25 7.19 2.76 -8.56
CA LEU A 25 5.81 2.86 -9.03
C LEU A 25 4.80 2.95 -7.88
N TRP A 26 5.05 2.22 -6.79
CA TRP A 26 4.24 2.31 -5.58
C TRP A 26 4.26 3.73 -4.99
N ALA A 27 5.46 4.30 -4.85
CA ALA A 27 5.62 5.66 -4.32
C ALA A 27 4.90 6.69 -5.21
N VAL A 28 5.02 6.56 -6.54
CA VAL A 28 4.29 7.41 -7.50
C VAL A 28 2.78 7.29 -7.31
N GLY A 29 2.25 6.07 -7.15
CA GLY A 29 0.82 5.86 -6.89
C GLY A 29 0.34 6.53 -5.61
N CYS A 30 1.13 6.45 -4.53
CA CYS A 30 0.84 7.12 -3.27
C CYS A 30 0.82 8.65 -3.42
N ILE A 31 1.82 9.23 -4.11
CA ILE A 31 1.90 10.67 -4.38
C ILE A 31 0.71 11.12 -5.24
N PHE A 32 0.36 10.35 -6.27
CA PHE A 32 -0.77 10.68 -7.14
C PHE A 32 -2.10 10.65 -6.37
N GLY A 33 -2.32 9.64 -5.53
CA GLY A 33 -3.49 9.59 -4.64
C GLY A 33 -3.54 10.75 -3.66
N GLU A 34 -2.39 11.13 -3.09
CA GLU A 34 -2.30 12.29 -2.19
C GLU A 34 -2.63 13.61 -2.89
N LEU A 35 -2.17 13.80 -4.12
CA LEU A 35 -2.50 14.98 -4.93
C LEU A 35 -3.99 15.07 -5.22
N LEU A 36 -4.66 13.94 -5.48
CA LEU A 36 -6.11 13.89 -5.70
C LEU A 36 -6.89 14.20 -4.41
N ASN A 37 -6.40 13.71 -3.26
CA ASN A 37 -7.09 13.83 -1.98
C ASN A 37 -6.68 15.06 -1.15
N ASN A 38 -5.66 15.80 -1.58
CA ASN A 38 -4.95 16.82 -0.79
C ASN A 38 -4.52 16.35 0.61
N SER A 39 -4.36 15.04 0.79
CA SER A 39 -4.04 14.39 2.06
C SER A 39 -3.39 13.02 1.82
N PRO A 40 -2.47 12.58 2.70
CA PRO A 40 -1.70 11.35 2.50
C PRO A 40 -2.60 10.12 2.46
N LEU A 41 -2.32 9.22 1.49
CA LEU A 41 -3.13 8.02 1.28
C LEU A 41 -2.94 6.97 2.39
N PHE A 42 -1.72 6.84 2.90
CA PHE A 42 -1.35 5.85 3.92
C PHE A 42 -0.52 6.50 5.04
N PRO A 43 -1.15 7.20 6.00
CA PRO A 43 -0.43 7.94 7.04
C PRO A 43 -0.05 7.06 8.25
N GLY A 44 0.85 6.08 8.07
CA GLY A 44 1.33 5.24 9.17
C GLY A 44 2.41 5.90 10.03
N GLU A 45 2.40 5.69 11.36
CA GLU A 45 3.41 6.28 12.26
C GLU A 45 4.68 5.41 12.37
N ASN A 46 4.53 4.09 12.21
CA ASN A 46 5.61 3.09 12.20
C ASN A 46 5.42 2.08 11.06
N ASP A 47 6.37 1.16 10.84
CA ASP A 47 6.32 0.21 9.70
C ASP A 47 5.10 -0.72 9.75
N ILE A 48 4.70 -1.18 10.94
CA ILE A 48 3.55 -2.06 11.12
C ILE A 48 2.25 -1.30 10.84
N GLU A 49 2.13 -0.09 11.37
CA GLU A 49 0.97 0.77 11.10
C GLU A 49 0.89 1.19 9.63
N GLN A 50 2.02 1.49 8.99
CA GLN A 50 2.07 1.80 7.57
C GLN A 50 1.48 0.64 6.75
N LEU A 51 1.93 -0.58 7.03
CA LEU A 51 1.43 -1.78 6.36
C LEU A 51 -0.07 -1.99 6.65
N CYS A 52 -0.49 -1.77 7.90
CA CYS A 52 -1.90 -1.82 8.28
C CYS A 52 -2.76 -0.81 7.51
N CYS A 53 -2.30 0.42 7.33
CA CYS A 53 -2.98 1.45 6.53
C CYS A 53 -3.12 1.04 5.06
N VAL A 54 -2.08 0.44 4.49
CA VAL A 54 -2.12 -0.07 3.11
C VAL A 54 -3.16 -1.17 2.96
N LEU A 55 -3.12 -2.19 3.83
CA LEU A 55 -4.05 -3.34 3.77
C LEU A 55 -5.49 -2.94 4.10
N LYS A 56 -5.71 -1.99 5.00
CA LYS A 56 -7.06 -1.45 5.30
C LYS A 56 -7.71 -0.78 4.09
N THR A 57 -6.91 -0.17 3.24
CA THR A 57 -7.39 0.59 2.09
C THR A 57 -7.51 -0.30 0.85
N LEU A 58 -6.46 -1.07 0.54
CA LEU A 58 -6.39 -1.89 -0.67
C LEU A 58 -6.88 -3.33 -0.47
N GLY A 59 -7.14 -3.74 0.77
CA GLY A 59 -7.52 -5.10 1.15
C GLY A 59 -6.32 -5.99 1.45
N THR A 60 -6.58 -7.15 2.05
CA THR A 60 -5.58 -8.18 2.26
C THR A 60 -5.30 -8.90 0.92
N PRO A 61 -4.06 -8.84 0.38
CA PRO A 61 -3.71 -9.50 -0.85
C PRO A 61 -3.71 -11.03 -0.67
N ASN A 62 -3.73 -11.75 -1.79
CA ASN A 62 -3.54 -13.19 -1.85
C ASN A 62 -2.49 -13.53 -2.91
N GLU A 63 -2.09 -14.81 -3.00
CA GLU A 63 -1.08 -15.28 -3.97
C GLU A 63 -1.50 -15.12 -5.45
N GLU A 64 -2.78 -14.88 -5.74
CA GLU A 64 -3.22 -14.57 -7.12
C GLU A 64 -2.94 -13.11 -7.48
N ILE A 65 -3.13 -12.19 -6.53
CA ILE A 65 -2.95 -10.74 -6.72
C ILE A 65 -1.47 -10.35 -6.54
N TRP A 66 -0.80 -10.94 -5.56
CA TRP A 66 0.61 -10.71 -5.27
C TRP A 66 1.37 -12.03 -5.11
N PRO A 67 1.79 -12.64 -6.23
CA PRO A 67 2.53 -13.90 -6.20
C PRO A 67 3.86 -13.76 -5.45
N GLY A 68 4.15 -14.73 -4.58
CA GLY A 68 5.38 -14.79 -3.79
C GLY A 68 5.36 -13.92 -2.53
N MET A 69 4.21 -13.35 -2.15
CA MET A 69 4.11 -12.56 -0.91
C MET A 69 4.40 -13.42 0.33
N THR A 70 4.04 -14.70 0.32
CA THR A 70 4.31 -15.60 1.47
C THR A 70 5.79 -15.89 1.70
N ASP A 71 6.62 -15.66 0.68
CA ASP A 71 8.07 -15.88 0.73
C ASP A 71 8.84 -14.70 1.34
N LEU A 72 8.16 -13.58 1.64
CA LEU A 72 8.81 -12.40 2.18
C LEU A 72 9.31 -12.63 3.61
N PRO A 73 10.48 -12.08 3.99
CA PRO A 73 11.16 -12.44 5.23
C PRO A 73 10.33 -12.27 6.52
N ASP A 74 9.46 -11.26 6.55
CA ASP A 74 8.66 -10.94 7.73
C ASP A 74 7.16 -11.25 7.56
N TYR A 75 6.74 -11.88 6.44
CA TYR A 75 5.33 -12.20 6.19
C TYR A 75 4.69 -13.01 7.33
N ASN A 76 5.36 -14.10 7.75
CA ASN A 76 4.88 -14.96 8.84
C ASN A 76 5.04 -14.37 10.25
N LYS A 77 5.68 -13.20 10.38
CA LYS A 77 5.88 -12.51 11.66
C LYS A 77 4.84 -11.43 11.91
N ILE A 78 4.24 -10.91 10.84
CA ILE A 78 3.30 -9.79 10.88
C ILE A 78 1.98 -10.26 10.26
N THR A 79 0.99 -10.53 11.11
CA THR A 79 -0.33 -10.98 10.67
C THR A 79 -1.39 -9.94 11.00
N PHE A 80 -2.26 -9.67 10.02
CA PHE A 80 -3.43 -8.83 10.17
C PHE A 80 -4.69 -9.66 9.91
N PRO A 81 -5.86 -9.28 10.43
CA PRO A 81 -7.12 -9.90 10.02
C PRO A 81 -7.37 -9.63 8.53
N ASP A 82 -8.15 -10.51 7.90
CA ASP A 82 -8.59 -10.31 6.51
C ASP A 82 -9.42 -9.03 6.40
N MET A 83 -9.05 -8.17 5.46
CA MET A 83 -9.67 -6.87 5.22
C MET A 83 -10.15 -6.78 3.77
N PRO A 84 -11.42 -6.40 3.54
CA PRO A 84 -11.91 -6.16 2.19
C PRO A 84 -11.34 -4.86 1.63
N ALA A 85 -11.05 -4.85 0.33
CA ALA A 85 -10.61 -3.64 -0.37
C ALA A 85 -11.70 -2.56 -0.36
N ILE A 86 -11.30 -1.31 -0.15
CA ILE A 86 -12.20 -0.16 -0.31
C ILE A 86 -12.25 0.17 -1.81
N PRO A 87 -13.45 0.36 -2.40
CA PRO A 87 -13.57 0.78 -3.79
C PRO A 87 -12.83 2.10 -4.06
N LEU A 88 -12.12 2.20 -5.19
CA LEU A 88 -11.31 3.37 -5.54
C LEU A 88 -12.15 4.66 -5.58
N GLU A 89 -13.43 4.59 -5.92
CA GLU A 89 -14.35 5.74 -5.92
C GLU A 89 -14.53 6.37 -4.54
N LYS A 90 -14.35 5.57 -3.48
CA LYS A 90 -14.38 6.05 -2.10
C LYS A 90 -13.02 6.53 -1.64
N ILE A 91 -11.94 5.98 -2.20
CA ILE A 91 -10.56 6.35 -1.85
C ILE A 91 -10.18 7.69 -2.50
N VAL A 92 -10.54 7.90 -3.76
CA VAL A 92 -10.27 9.11 -4.55
C VAL A 92 -11.55 9.65 -5.20
N PRO A 93 -12.44 10.31 -4.44
CA PRO A 93 -13.78 10.69 -4.88
C PRO A 93 -13.80 11.71 -6.03
N ASP A 94 -12.74 12.49 -6.18
CA ASP A 94 -12.62 13.55 -7.20
C ASP A 94 -11.89 13.09 -8.48
N ALA A 95 -11.39 11.85 -8.52
CA ALA A 95 -10.75 11.30 -9.72
C ALA A 95 -11.75 11.22 -10.89
N SER A 96 -11.36 11.54 -12.13
CA SER A 96 -12.29 11.42 -13.26
C SER A 96 -12.70 9.95 -13.50
N PRO A 97 -13.88 9.66 -14.09
CA PRO A 97 -14.33 8.28 -14.35
C PRO A 97 -13.38 7.45 -15.21
N GLU A 98 -12.57 8.10 -16.05
CA GLU A 98 -11.59 7.44 -16.92
C GLU A 98 -10.39 6.87 -16.14
N VAL A 99 -10.06 7.45 -14.99
CA VAL A 99 -8.98 7.00 -14.09
C VAL A 99 -9.45 5.88 -13.15
N ARG A 100 -10.75 5.59 -13.10
CA ARG A 100 -11.39 4.61 -12.21
C ARG A 100 -11.62 3.23 -12.85
N LYS A 101 -11.25 3.05 -14.13
CA LYS A 101 -11.37 1.79 -14.87
C LYS A 101 -10.08 0.98 -14.78
#